data_AF-T2JZ89-F1
#
_entry.id   AF-T2JZ89-F1
#
_cell.length_a   1.000
_cell.length_b   1.000
_cell.length_c   1.000
_cell.angle_alpha   90.00
_cell.angle_beta   90.00
_cell.angle_gamma   90.00
#
_symmetry.space_group_name_H-M   'P 1'
#
loop_
_entity.id
_entity.type
_entity.pdbx_description
1 polymer ?
#
loop_
_entity_poly.entity_id
_entity_poly.type
_entity_poly.pdbx_seq_one_letter_code
_entity_poly.pdbx_strand_id
1 'polypeptide(L)'
;MELVNRKVLLPPLGLITVAGILPQTWEFKLCDRNIREVTEAEWEWAEMVIFSAMIVQKPDLLAQIKEAKRRGKCVVVGGPYATSVPSEVQEAGADFLG
;
A
#
# COMPACT_ATOMS: atom_id res chain seq x y z
N MET A 1 1.22 -17.34 -10.46
CA MET A 1 0.79 -16.34 -9.46
C MET A 1 -0.08 -17.03 -8.44
N GLU A 2 0.49 -17.46 -7.32
CA GLU A 2 -0.31 -17.91 -6.18
C GLU A 2 -0.58 -16.71 -5.26
N LEU A 3 -1.71 -16.03 -5.51
CA LEU A 3 -2.37 -15.16 -4.53
C LEU A 3 -3.03 -16.03 -3.45
N VAL A 4 -2.25 -16.85 -2.76
CA VAL A 4 -2.78 -17.83 -1.81
C VAL A 4 -2.68 -17.25 -0.40
N ASN A 5 -3.84 -16.81 0.10
CA ASN A 5 -4.47 -17.33 1.33
C ASN A 5 -5.23 -16.25 2.13
N ARG A 6 -6.32 -15.71 1.57
CA ARG A 6 -7.50 -15.25 2.34
C ARG A 6 -8.65 -14.92 1.39
N LYS A 7 -9.85 -15.42 1.70
CA LYS A 7 -11.11 -15.05 1.05
C LYS A 7 -11.39 -13.56 1.35
N VAL A 8 -10.96 -12.68 0.47
CA VAL A 8 -11.40 -11.28 0.45
C VAL A 8 -12.52 -11.21 -0.59
N LEU A 9 -13.73 -10.82 -0.17
CA LEU A 9 -14.92 -10.81 -1.03
C LEU A 9 -14.75 -9.89 -2.25
N LEU A 10 -13.88 -8.88 -2.18
CA LEU A 10 -13.37 -8.11 -3.31
C LEU A 10 -11.95 -7.65 -2.93
N PRO A 11 -10.87 -8.27 -3.46
CA PRO A 11 -9.53 -7.75 -3.21
C PRO A 11 -9.42 -6.33 -3.77
N PRO A 12 -8.53 -5.48 -3.24
CA PRO A 12 -8.35 -4.11 -3.72
C PRO A 12 -7.88 -4.13 -5.18
N LEU A 13 -8.85 -4.06 -6.11
CA LEU A 13 -8.61 -4.23 -7.56
C LEU A 13 -7.59 -3.23 -8.08
N GLY A 14 -7.55 -2.01 -7.52
CA GLY A 14 -6.54 -1.01 -7.87
C GLY A 14 -5.11 -1.52 -7.66
N LEU A 15 -4.80 -2.12 -6.52
CA LEU A 15 -3.45 -2.64 -6.23
C LEU A 15 -3.10 -3.86 -7.07
N ILE A 16 -4.08 -4.73 -7.35
CA ILE A 16 -3.86 -5.90 -8.22
C ILE A 16 -3.59 -5.46 -9.66
N THR A 17 -4.32 -4.47 -10.17
CA THR A 17 -4.09 -3.90 -11.50
C THR A 17 -2.70 -3.29 -11.59
N VAL A 18 -2.26 -2.54 -10.56
CA VAL A 18 -0.91 -1.99 -10.49
C VAL A 18 0.15 -3.11 -10.55
N ALA A 19 -0.01 -4.18 -9.78
CA ALA A 19 0.90 -5.33 -9.83
C ALA A 19 0.93 -6.00 -11.23
N GLY A 20 -0.19 -6.00 -11.96
CA GLY A 20 -0.28 -6.56 -13.32
C GLY A 20 0.41 -5.72 -14.41
N ILE A 21 0.64 -4.42 -14.18
CA ILE A 21 1.29 -3.53 -15.17
C ILE A 21 2.76 -3.23 -14.85
N LEU A 22 3.18 -3.42 -13.59
CA LEU A 22 4.58 -3.30 -13.18
C LEU A 22 5.44 -4.42 -13.80
N PRO A 23 6.79 -4.31 -13.77
CA PRO A 23 7.64 -5.37 -14.29
C PRO A 23 7.31 -6.71 -13.62
N GLN A 24 6.98 -7.71 -14.43
CA GLN A 24 6.57 -9.03 -13.94
C GLN A 24 7.75 -9.86 -13.38
N THR A 25 8.96 -9.32 -13.44
CA THR A 25 10.14 -9.83 -12.74
C THR A 25 10.17 -9.43 -11.27
N TRP A 26 9.32 -8.49 -10.84
CA TRP A 26 9.20 -8.10 -9.43
C TRP A 26 8.38 -9.12 -8.66
N GLU A 27 8.74 -9.28 -7.39
CA GLU A 27 7.93 -10.05 -6.45
C GLU A 27 6.95 -9.13 -5.73
N PHE A 28 5.73 -9.61 -5.50
CA PHE A 28 4.68 -8.83 -4.85
C PHE A 28 4.08 -9.60 -3.68
N LYS A 29 3.84 -8.89 -2.57
CA LYS A 29 3.05 -9.37 -1.44
C LYS A 29 1.88 -8.43 -1.20
N LEU A 30 0.67 -8.98 -1.22
CA LEU A 30 -0.54 -8.21 -0.90
C LEU A 30 -0.87 -8.36 0.60
N CYS A 31 -0.99 -7.22 1.29
CA CYS A 31 -1.46 -7.16 2.66
C CYS A 31 -2.74 -6.32 2.74
N ASP A 32 -3.82 -6.92 3.24
CA ASP A 32 -5.05 -6.19 3.57
C ASP A 32 -5.02 -5.78 5.05
N ARG A 33 -4.78 -4.49 5.31
CA ARG A 33 -4.74 -3.88 6.65
C ARG A 33 -6.07 -3.92 7.39
N ASN A 34 -7.19 -4.19 6.71
CA ASN A 34 -8.48 -4.36 7.38
C ASN A 34 -8.61 -5.74 8.06
N ILE A 35 -7.76 -6.71 7.67
CA ILE A 35 -7.86 -8.11 8.13
C ILE A 35 -6.69 -8.48 9.02
N ARG A 36 -5.50 -7.93 8.78
CA ARG A 36 -4.32 -8.22 9.58
C ARG A 36 -3.30 -7.10 9.51
N GLU A 37 -2.37 -7.14 10.45
CA GLU A 37 -1.21 -6.28 10.40
C GLU A 37 -0.17 -6.74 9.36
N VAL A 38 0.67 -5.80 8.94
CA VAL A 38 1.89 -6.08 8.15
C VAL A 38 2.93 -6.58 9.14
N THR A 39 3.48 -7.75 8.87
CA THR A 39 4.47 -8.37 9.75
C THR A 39 5.85 -7.73 9.59
N GLU A 40 6.70 -7.87 10.60
CA GLU A 40 8.08 -7.37 10.53
C GLU A 40 8.85 -7.94 9.34
N ALA A 41 8.69 -9.24 9.06
CA ALA A 41 9.32 -9.89 7.91
C ALA A 41 8.84 -9.31 6.56
N GLU A 42 7.57 -8.90 6.45
CA GLU A 42 7.06 -8.23 5.24
C GLU A 42 7.64 -6.82 5.09
N TRP A 43 7.76 -6.09 6.21
CA TRP A 43 8.40 -4.79 6.22
C TRP A 43 9.88 -4.86 5.86
N GLU A 44 10.62 -5.82 6.40
CA GLU A 44 12.04 -6.02 6.10
C GLU A 44 12.24 -6.38 4.62
N TRP A 45 11.40 -7.28 4.10
CA TRP A 45 11.46 -7.76 2.72
C TRP A 45 11.19 -6.67 1.67
N ALA A 46 10.24 -5.76 1.92
CA ALA A 46 9.81 -4.80 0.91
C ALA A 46 10.84 -3.68 0.70
N GLU A 47 11.27 -3.40 -0.54
CA GLU A 47 12.06 -2.21 -0.88
C GLU A 47 11.16 -0.98 -1.11
N MET A 48 9.94 -1.24 -1.59
CA MET A 48 8.91 -0.26 -1.88
C MET A 48 7.57 -0.74 -1.32
N VAL A 49 6.73 0.21 -0.89
CA VAL A 49 5.35 -0.04 -0.51
C VAL A 49 4.40 0.81 -1.35
N ILE A 50 3.28 0.21 -1.75
CA ILE A 50 2.22 0.86 -2.51
C ILE A 50 0.95 0.81 -1.67
N PHE A 51 0.44 1.97 -1.29
CA PHE A 51 -0.78 2.09 -0.50
C PHE A 51 -1.97 2.55 -1.34
N SER A 52 -3.15 2.02 -0.99
CA SER A 52 -4.43 2.48 -1.49
C SER A 52 -5.45 2.44 -0.36
N ALA A 53 -6.25 3.49 -0.22
CA ALA A 53 -7.22 3.60 0.86
C ALA A 53 -8.45 4.44 0.48
N MET A 54 -9.56 4.17 1.18
CA MET A 54 -10.75 5.03 1.21
C MET A 54 -10.63 6.04 2.37
N ILE A 55 -11.41 7.14 2.33
CA ILE A 55 -11.35 8.19 3.37
C ILE A 55 -11.53 7.67 4.80
N VAL A 56 -12.34 6.62 4.99
CA VAL A 56 -12.57 5.99 6.30
C VAL A 56 -11.31 5.32 6.86
N GLN A 57 -10.34 4.99 6.01
CA GLN A 57 -9.06 4.38 6.36
C GLN A 57 -7.93 5.42 6.50
N LYS A 58 -8.23 6.72 6.33
CA LYS A 58 -7.24 7.81 6.43
C LYS A 58 -6.32 7.70 7.65
N PRO A 59 -6.81 7.49 8.89
CA PRO A 59 -5.93 7.45 10.05
C PRO A 59 -4.88 6.33 9.96
N ASP A 60 -5.28 5.13 9.54
CA ASP A 60 -4.36 4.01 9.35
C ASP A 60 -3.40 4.29 8.19
N LEU A 61 -3.90 4.78 7.03
CA LEU A 61 -3.05 5.12 5.88
C LEU A 61 -1.91 6.07 6.28
N LEU A 62 -2.22 7.19 6.95
CA LEU A 62 -1.21 8.17 7.34
C LEU A 62 -0.20 7.58 8.33
N ALA A 63 -0.64 6.67 9.22
CA ALA A 63 0.24 5.95 10.13
C ALA A 63 1.17 4.99 9.37
N GLN A 64 0.65 4.21 8.40
CA GLN A 64 1.45 3.27 7.61
C GLN A 64 2.46 3.99 6.69
N ILE A 65 2.10 5.14 6.13
CA ILE A 65 3.05 5.97 5.35
C ILE A 65 4.22 6.38 6.24
N LYS A 66 3.94 6.95 7.42
CA LYS A 66 4.99 7.38 8.36
C LYS A 66 5.85 6.21 8.81
N GLU A 67 5.25 5.05 9.06
CA GLU A 67 5.98 3.84 9.45
C GLU A 67 6.89 3.33 8.32
N ALA A 68 6.41 3.34 7.08
CA ALA A 68 7.21 2.99 5.91
C ALA A 68 8.42 3.94 5.75
N LYS A 69 8.21 5.25 5.95
CA LYS A 69 9.29 6.24 5.92
C LYS A 69 10.28 6.08 7.07
N ARG A 70 9.82 5.77 8.28
CA ARG A 70 10.69 5.44 9.43
C ARG A 70 11.60 4.26 9.12
N ARG A 71 11.14 3.31 8.29
CA ARG A 71 11.89 2.15 7.83
C ARG A 71 12.70 2.40 6.55
N GLY A 72 12.76 3.64 6.06
CA GLY A 72 13.53 4.02 4.87
C GLY A 72 12.97 3.48 3.56
N LYS A 73 11.69 3.12 3.51
CA LYS A 73 11.06 2.55 2.30
C LYS A 73 10.65 3.65 1.32
N CYS A 74 10.66 3.30 0.04
CA CYS A 74 10.02 4.10 -1.00
C CYS A 74 8.50 3.95 -0.90
N VAL A 75 7.76 5.05 -0.86
CA VAL A 75 6.32 5.07 -0.61
C VAL A 75 5.57 5.64 -1.81
N VAL A 76 4.77 4.78 -2.43
CA VAL A 76 3.82 5.14 -3.48
C VAL A 76 2.42 5.12 -2.88
N VAL A 77 1.61 6.15 -3.13
CA VAL A 77 0.23 6.19 -2.64
C VAL A 77 -0.71 6.57 -3.77
N GLY A 78 -1.82 5.86 -3.88
CA GLY A 78 -2.89 6.24 -4.79
C GLY A 78 -4.26 5.80 -4.31
N GLY A 79 -5.22 5.82 -5.22
CA GLY A 79 -6.61 5.44 -4.92
C GLY A 79 -7.43 6.57 -4.31
N PRO A 80 -8.71 6.30 -4.00
CA PRO A 80 -9.74 7.34 -3.89
C PRO A 80 -9.44 8.43 -2.85
N TYR A 81 -8.84 8.09 -1.71
CA TYR A 81 -8.48 9.09 -0.70
C TYR A 81 -7.31 9.98 -1.15
N ALA A 82 -6.24 9.38 -1.67
CA ALA A 82 -5.05 10.13 -2.10
C ALA A 82 -5.35 11.07 -3.26
N THR A 83 -6.20 10.66 -4.20
CA THR A 83 -6.65 11.51 -5.32
C THR A 83 -7.51 12.69 -4.83
N SER A 84 -8.30 12.50 -3.76
CA SER A 84 -9.19 13.53 -3.24
C SER A 84 -8.49 14.54 -2.32
N VAL A 85 -7.48 14.10 -1.56
CA VAL A 85 -6.78 14.92 -0.56
C VAL A 85 -5.26 14.68 -0.61
N PRO A 86 -4.59 15.08 -1.69
CA PRO A 86 -3.18 14.72 -1.94
C PRO A 86 -2.19 15.35 -0.95
N SER A 87 -2.48 16.54 -0.42
CA SER A 87 -1.57 17.27 0.46
C SER A 87 -1.27 16.51 1.76
N GLU A 88 -2.28 15.92 2.39
CA GLU A 88 -2.11 15.18 3.65
C GLU A 88 -1.25 13.93 3.47
N VAL A 89 -1.35 13.30 2.31
CA VAL A 89 -0.59 12.10 1.95
C VAL A 89 0.88 12.46 1.66
N GLN A 90 1.11 13.58 0.98
CA GLN A 90 2.45 14.11 0.75
C GLN A 90 3.12 14.53 2.07
N GLU A 91 2.40 15.23 2.94
CA GLU A 91 2.89 15.63 4.28
C GLU A 91 3.24 14.43 5.17
N ALA A 92 2.52 13.31 5.02
CA ALA A 92 2.87 12.07 5.71
C ALA A 92 4.16 11.43 5.19
N GLY A 93 4.58 11.75 3.97
CA GLY A 93 5.87 11.35 3.40
C GLY A 93 5.80 10.48 2.14
N ALA A 94 4.68 10.51 1.38
CA ALA A 94 4.61 9.83 0.09
C ALA A 94 5.66 10.38 -0.90
N ASP A 95 6.40 9.49 -1.56
CA ASP A 95 7.39 9.83 -2.59
C ASP A 95 6.73 9.98 -3.97
N PHE A 96 5.68 9.20 -4.22
CA PHE A 96 4.89 9.24 -5.46
C PHE A 96 3.39 9.23 -5.15
N LEU A 97 2.63 10.02 -5.90
CA LEU A 97 1.17 10.14 -5.73
C LEU A 97 0.46 9.98 -7.08
N GLY A 98 -0.61 9.18 -7.10
CA GLY A 98 -1.41 8.88 -8.29
C GLY A 98 -2.90 8.74 -8.03
#